data_AF-A0A8T0K2N9-F1
#
_entry.id   AF-A0A8T0K2N9-F1
#
_cell.length_a   1.000
_cell.length_b   1.000
_cell.length_c   1.000
_cell.angle_alpha   90.00
_cell.angle_beta   90.00
_cell.angle_gamma   90.00
#
_symmetry.space_group_name_H-M   'P 1'
#
loop_
_entity.id
_entity.type
_entity.pdbx_description
1 polymer ?
#
loop_
_entity_poly.entity_id
_entity_poly.type
_entity_poly.pdbx_seq_one_letter_code
_entity_poly.pdbx_strand_id
1 'polypeptide(L)'
;MAVGGTADFFYKEAQRLGFVARSAFKLLQIQKQHNIINRGATVLDLGCAPGGWLQVACQSLGPFHGGGSVLGVDTKKVKVPPLHCDSRVQTISADVTTLSHHRLRALSPKDKGFSVVLSDMCPLISGITTKDAALSFELGMRALDLALGNKIHLEPIDDDPSCSDDGKGVLKIGGHLVIKLLESEDAKGASLLTSLNNVIDMCPTIWFVQFKKFDISV
;
A
#
# COMPACT_ATOMS: atom_id res chain seq x y z
N MET A 1 -12.29 30.62 -18.19
CA MET A 1 -11.17 29.68 -18.37
C MET A 1 -10.85 29.07 -17.02
N ALA A 2 -11.10 27.77 -16.83
CA ALA A 2 -10.87 27.10 -15.55
C ALA A 2 -9.37 26.94 -15.30
N VAL A 3 -8.90 27.35 -14.11
CA VAL A 3 -7.49 27.27 -13.70
C VAL A 3 -7.16 25.83 -13.32
N GLY A 4 -6.56 25.07 -14.24
CA GLY A 4 -6.02 23.71 -14.01
C GLY A 4 -4.70 23.68 -13.24
N GLY A 5 -4.57 24.46 -12.16
CA GLY A 5 -3.27 24.93 -11.64
C GLY A 5 -2.42 23.95 -10.82
N THR A 6 -3.01 23.16 -9.91
CA THR A 6 -2.21 22.42 -8.89
C THR A 6 -2.06 20.94 -9.21
N ALA A 7 -3.09 20.33 -9.81
CA ALA A 7 -3.05 18.91 -10.15
C ALA A 7 -1.98 18.62 -11.23
N ASP A 8 -1.91 19.52 -12.21
CA ASP A 8 -0.97 19.49 -13.33
C ASP A 8 0.46 19.81 -12.90
N PHE A 9 0.66 20.72 -11.93
CA PHE A 9 1.99 21.06 -11.40
C PHE A 9 2.71 19.84 -10.81
N PHE A 10 2.10 19.13 -9.86
CA PHE A 10 2.76 17.97 -9.24
C PHE A 10 2.94 16.80 -10.20
N TYR A 11 2.09 16.70 -11.22
CA TYR A 11 2.29 15.69 -12.27
C TYR A 11 3.55 16.00 -13.08
N LYS A 12 3.69 17.25 -13.54
CA LYS A 12 4.88 17.73 -14.26
C LYS A 12 6.13 17.63 -13.40
N GLU A 13 6.05 17.96 -12.12
CA GLU A 13 7.18 17.88 -11.21
C GLU A 13 7.58 16.42 -10.94
N ALA A 14 6.62 15.50 -10.80
CA ALA A 14 6.92 14.08 -10.70
C ALA A 14 7.67 13.58 -11.94
N GLN A 15 7.18 13.93 -13.14
CA GLN A 15 7.87 13.58 -14.39
C GLN A 15 9.29 14.17 -14.47
N ARG A 16 9.46 15.45 -14.10
CA ARG A 16 10.78 16.13 -14.07
C ARG A 16 11.76 15.41 -13.14
N LEU A 17 11.28 14.92 -12.00
CA LEU A 17 12.06 14.16 -11.02
C LEU A 17 12.16 12.67 -11.36
N GLY A 18 11.56 12.22 -12.46
CA GLY A 18 11.65 10.83 -12.90
C GLY A 18 10.65 9.87 -12.25
N PHE A 19 9.67 10.38 -11.51
CA PHE A 19 8.59 9.60 -10.93
C PHE A 19 7.44 9.41 -11.93
N VAL A 20 6.90 8.19 -11.99
CA VAL A 20 5.79 7.85 -12.91
C VAL A 20 4.42 8.32 -12.42
N ALA A 21 4.33 8.71 -11.14
CA ALA A 21 3.11 9.23 -10.55
C ALA A 21 3.40 10.26 -9.45
N ARG A 22 2.54 11.28 -9.39
CA ARG A 22 2.50 12.27 -8.30
C ARG A 22 2.21 11.66 -6.92
N SER A 23 1.69 10.43 -6.84
CA SER A 23 1.54 9.72 -5.55
C SER A 23 2.88 9.37 -4.91
N ALA A 24 3.99 9.35 -5.66
CA ALA A 24 5.33 9.15 -5.12
C ALA A 24 5.70 10.19 -4.05
N PHE A 25 5.27 11.46 -4.23
CA PHE A 25 5.55 12.52 -3.25
C PHE A 25 4.95 12.24 -1.88
N LYS A 26 3.81 11.54 -1.81
CA LYS A 26 3.18 11.14 -0.56
C LYS A 26 4.07 10.16 0.20
N LEU A 27 4.55 9.11 -0.47
CA LEU A 27 5.42 8.13 0.16
C LEU A 27 6.79 8.72 0.52
N LEU A 28 7.33 9.63 -0.30
CA LEU A 28 8.54 10.38 0.04
C LEU A 28 8.37 11.19 1.33
N GLN A 29 7.23 11.86 1.50
CA GLN A 29 6.92 12.61 2.71
C GLN A 29 6.80 11.69 3.93
N ILE A 30 6.05 10.59 3.82
CA ILE A 30 5.92 9.59 4.89
C ILE A 30 7.30 9.04 5.27
N GLN A 31 8.10 8.66 4.28
CA GLN A 31 9.44 8.13 4.50
C GLN A 31 10.35 9.17 5.17
N LYS A 32 10.28 10.45 4.75
CA LYS A 32 11.05 11.54 5.37
C LYS A 32 10.66 11.78 6.83
N GLN A 33 9.37 11.68 7.15
CA GLN A 33 8.84 11.97 8.49
C GLN A 33 9.02 10.80 9.47
N HIS A 34 8.86 9.58 8.98
CA HIS A 34 8.74 8.39 9.85
C HIS A 34 9.82 7.33 9.62
N ASN A 35 10.59 7.42 8.52
CA ASN A 35 11.64 6.46 8.17
C ASN A 35 11.17 4.99 8.23
N ILE A 36 10.01 4.71 7.65
CA ILE A 36 9.35 3.39 7.72
C ILE A 36 10.03 2.32 6.86
N ILE A 37 10.72 2.70 5.78
CA ILE A 37 11.48 1.80 4.92
C ILE A 37 12.96 1.93 5.27
N ASN A 38 13.45 0.99 6.08
CA ASN A 38 14.87 0.91 6.41
C ASN A 38 15.69 0.38 5.21
N ARG A 39 17.00 0.67 5.22
CA ARG A 39 17.94 0.12 4.23
C ARG A 39 17.88 -1.42 4.25
N GLY A 40 17.85 -2.03 3.06
CA GLY A 40 17.75 -3.49 2.92
C GLY A 40 16.40 -4.11 3.35
N ALA A 41 15.35 -3.30 3.54
CA ALA A 41 14.00 -3.78 3.87
C ALA A 41 13.41 -4.73 2.81
N THR A 42 12.44 -5.55 3.23
CA THR A 42 11.56 -6.30 2.32
C THR A 42 10.18 -5.63 2.31
N VAL A 43 9.82 -5.04 1.19
CA VAL A 43 8.63 -4.18 1.04
C VAL A 43 7.60 -4.87 0.15
N LEU A 44 6.33 -4.85 0.56
CA LEU A 44 5.17 -5.20 -0.24
C LEU A 44 4.38 -3.93 -0.57
N ASP A 45 4.03 -3.72 -1.83
CA ASP A 45 3.23 -2.57 -2.31
C ASP A 45 1.96 -3.07 -2.99
N LEU A 46 0.81 -2.92 -2.31
CA LEU A 46 -0.51 -3.34 -2.76
C LEU A 46 -1.21 -2.20 -3.52
N GLY A 47 -1.70 -2.50 -4.72
CA GLY A 47 -2.25 -1.48 -5.63
C GLY A 47 -1.14 -0.64 -6.25
N CYS A 48 -0.03 -1.28 -6.64
CA CYS A 48 1.20 -0.59 -7.00
C CYS A 48 1.14 0.17 -8.34
N ALA A 49 0.11 0.02 -9.17
CA ALA A 49 0.04 0.72 -10.45
C ALA A 49 -0.11 2.24 -10.25
N PRO A 50 0.63 3.09 -10.99
CA PRO A 50 1.54 2.77 -12.10
C PRO A 50 3.01 2.52 -11.71
N GLY A 51 3.34 2.52 -10.41
CA GLY A 51 4.68 2.19 -9.90
C GLY A 51 5.36 3.32 -9.12
N GLY A 52 4.67 4.41 -8.81
CA GLY A 52 5.26 5.56 -8.10
C GLY A 52 5.79 5.19 -6.71
N TRP A 53 5.07 4.34 -5.98
CA TRP A 53 5.51 3.87 -4.66
C TRP A 53 6.62 2.82 -4.76
N LEU A 54 6.63 1.98 -5.79
CA LEU A 54 7.76 1.08 -6.09
C LEU A 54 9.09 1.83 -6.24
N GLN A 55 9.07 2.98 -6.92
CA GLN A 55 10.26 3.83 -7.09
C GLN A 55 10.78 4.34 -5.75
N VAL A 56 9.90 4.88 -4.91
CA VAL A 56 10.29 5.40 -3.59
C VAL A 56 10.76 4.28 -2.67
N ALA A 57 10.08 3.13 -2.68
CA ALA A 57 10.47 1.97 -1.91
C ALA A 57 11.86 1.47 -2.30
N CYS A 58 12.14 1.33 -3.62
CA CYS A 58 13.44 0.88 -4.11
C CYS A 58 14.57 1.86 -3.74
N GLN A 59 14.35 3.16 -3.91
CA GLN A 59 15.34 4.18 -3.48
C GLN A 59 15.62 4.10 -1.98
N SER A 60 14.59 3.86 -1.18
CA SER A 60 14.70 3.79 0.29
C SER A 60 15.49 2.57 0.77
N LEU A 61 15.60 1.50 -0.03
CA LEU A 61 16.47 0.36 0.29
C LEU A 61 17.96 0.73 0.36
N GLY A 62 18.35 1.87 -0.20
CA GLY A 62 19.73 2.32 -0.29
C GLY A 62 20.53 1.58 -1.37
N PRO A 63 21.88 1.60 -1.28
CA PRO A 63 22.74 1.00 -2.28
C PRO A 63 22.43 -0.49 -2.54
N PHE A 64 22.61 -0.93 -3.78
CA PHE A 64 22.27 -2.29 -4.21
C PHE A 64 22.92 -3.40 -3.35
N HIS A 65 24.17 -3.22 -2.96
CA HIS A 65 24.92 -4.17 -2.12
C HIS A 65 24.37 -4.30 -0.68
N GLY A 66 23.51 -3.37 -0.24
CA GLY A 66 22.80 -3.45 1.03
C GLY A 66 21.60 -4.42 1.01
N GLY A 67 21.27 -4.99 -0.15
CA GLY A 67 20.19 -5.96 -0.31
C GLY A 67 18.80 -5.33 -0.24
N GLY A 68 17.82 -6.11 0.23
CA GLY A 68 16.40 -5.75 0.23
C GLY A 68 15.66 -6.18 -1.03
N SER A 69 14.34 -6.05 -1.00
CA SER A 69 13.45 -6.42 -2.10
C SER A 69 12.15 -5.62 -2.05
N VAL A 70 11.57 -5.32 -3.21
CA VAL A 70 10.23 -4.73 -3.31
C VAL A 70 9.37 -5.64 -4.17
N LEU A 71 8.21 -6.05 -3.66
CA LEU A 71 7.19 -6.75 -4.42
C LEU A 71 5.98 -5.84 -4.60
N GLY A 72 5.65 -5.51 -5.85
CA GLY A 72 4.42 -4.83 -6.22
C GLY A 72 3.32 -5.83 -6.61
N VAL A 73 2.10 -5.58 -6.17
CA VAL A 73 0.91 -6.34 -6.57
C VAL A 73 -0.15 -5.38 -7.07
N ASP A 74 -0.69 -5.64 -8.25
CA ASP A 74 -1.81 -4.87 -8.80
C ASP A 74 -2.64 -5.77 -9.73
N THR A 75 -3.90 -5.44 -9.96
CA THR A 75 -4.71 -6.14 -10.97
C THR A 75 -4.21 -5.85 -12.38
N LYS A 76 -3.61 -4.68 -12.58
CA LYS A 76 -2.98 -4.28 -13.84
C LYS A 76 -1.55 -4.80 -13.90
N LYS A 77 -1.13 -5.16 -15.12
CA LYS A 77 0.28 -5.44 -15.40
C LYS A 77 1.09 -4.14 -15.28
N VAL A 78 1.93 -4.06 -14.25
CA VAL A 78 2.88 -2.96 -14.06
C VAL A 78 4.21 -3.35 -14.68
N LYS A 79 4.75 -2.49 -15.56
CA LYS A 79 6.15 -2.60 -15.98
C LYS A 79 6.99 -1.84 -14.95
N VAL A 80 7.99 -2.49 -14.36
CA VAL A 80 8.91 -1.85 -13.41
C VAL A 80 9.48 -0.57 -14.05
N PRO A 81 9.32 0.60 -13.40
CA PRO A 81 9.88 1.84 -13.92
C PRO A 81 11.41 1.74 -14.10
N PRO A 82 11.97 2.17 -15.24
CA PRO A 82 13.41 2.05 -15.49
C PRO A 82 14.26 3.02 -14.65
N LEU A 83 13.65 4.10 -14.16
CA LEU A 83 14.28 5.08 -13.29
C LEU A 83 13.81 4.85 -11.86
N HIS A 84 14.74 5.01 -10.91
CA HIS A 84 14.53 4.84 -9.46
C HIS A 84 14.23 3.41 -8.99
N CYS A 85 14.13 2.44 -9.91
CA CYS A 85 14.08 1.02 -9.59
C CYS A 85 15.31 0.28 -10.12
N ASP A 86 15.66 -0.82 -9.47
CA ASP A 86 16.64 -1.79 -9.93
C ASP A 86 16.08 -3.22 -9.85
N SER A 87 16.92 -4.23 -10.04
CA SER A 87 16.51 -5.64 -10.07
C SER A 87 15.94 -6.18 -8.75
N ARG A 88 15.97 -5.40 -7.66
CA ARG A 88 15.30 -5.73 -6.40
C ARG A 88 13.78 -5.53 -6.46
N VAL A 89 13.26 -4.86 -7.49
CA VAL A 89 11.82 -4.65 -7.68
C VAL A 89 11.24 -5.73 -8.58
N GLN A 90 10.20 -6.40 -8.10
CA GLN A 90 9.40 -7.35 -8.86
C GLN A 90 7.92 -6.95 -8.76
N THR A 91 7.15 -7.31 -9.78
CA THR A 91 5.71 -7.02 -9.82
C THR A 91 4.93 -8.25 -10.28
N ILE A 92 3.79 -8.50 -9.65
CA ILE A 92 2.84 -9.52 -10.10
C ILE A 92 1.48 -8.89 -10.42
N SER A 93 0.81 -9.46 -11.43
CA SER A 93 -0.57 -9.11 -11.77
C SER A 93 -1.49 -10.07 -11.01
N ALA A 94 -2.19 -9.59 -9.99
CA ALA A 94 -3.10 -10.39 -9.18
C ALA A 94 -4.16 -9.50 -8.52
N ASP A 95 -5.31 -10.09 -8.22
CA ASP A 95 -6.35 -9.43 -7.42
C ASP A 95 -6.04 -9.59 -5.93
N VAL A 96 -5.74 -8.47 -5.26
CA VAL A 96 -5.42 -8.44 -3.82
C VAL A 96 -6.61 -8.90 -2.97
N THR A 97 -7.85 -8.74 -3.44
CA THR A 97 -9.06 -9.15 -2.72
C THR A 97 -9.19 -10.66 -2.57
N THR A 98 -8.60 -11.44 -3.46
CA THR A 98 -8.64 -12.92 -3.46
C THR A 98 -7.30 -13.56 -3.10
N LEU A 99 -6.22 -12.79 -3.03
CA LEU A 99 -4.87 -13.30 -2.81
C LEU A 99 -4.66 -13.78 -1.36
N SER A 100 -4.24 -15.03 -1.14
CA SER A 100 -4.02 -15.57 0.21
C SER A 100 -2.71 -15.08 0.85
N HIS A 101 -2.67 -15.11 2.19
CA HIS A 101 -1.49 -14.69 2.98
C HIS A 101 -0.32 -15.63 2.71
N HIS A 102 -0.58 -16.93 2.64
CA HIS A 102 0.40 -17.95 2.26
C HIS A 102 1.03 -17.66 0.88
N ARG A 103 0.20 -17.37 -0.14
CA ARG A 103 0.71 -17.08 -1.49
C ARG A 103 1.59 -15.83 -1.51
N LEU A 104 1.18 -14.76 -0.84
CA LEU A 104 1.99 -13.54 -0.72
C LEU A 104 3.29 -13.77 0.05
N ARG A 105 3.23 -14.53 1.15
CA ARG A 105 4.40 -14.87 1.95
C ARG A 105 5.41 -15.67 1.13
N ALA A 106 4.95 -16.63 0.33
CA ALA A 106 5.80 -17.44 -0.55
C ALA A 106 6.53 -16.62 -1.64
N LEU A 107 6.08 -15.39 -1.92
CA LEU A 107 6.74 -14.46 -2.84
C LEU A 107 7.77 -13.57 -2.14
N SER A 108 7.81 -13.58 -0.81
CA SER A 108 8.80 -12.84 -0.02
C SER A 108 10.13 -13.61 0.05
N PRO A 109 11.27 -12.93 0.26
CA PRO A 109 12.55 -13.63 0.39
C PRO A 109 12.55 -14.65 1.54
N LYS A 110 12.84 -15.91 1.19
CA LYS A 110 12.88 -17.06 2.12
C LYS A 110 11.57 -17.28 2.88
N ASP A 111 10.45 -16.86 2.32
CA ASP A 111 9.10 -16.99 2.88
C ASP A 111 8.93 -16.33 4.25
N LYS A 112 9.76 -15.31 4.55
CA LYS A 112 9.80 -14.65 5.87
C LYS A 112 8.83 -13.48 6.02
N GLY A 113 8.10 -13.12 4.96
CA GLY A 113 7.23 -11.95 4.91
C GLY A 113 7.97 -10.62 4.66
N PHE A 114 7.29 -9.53 4.97
CA PHE A 114 7.68 -8.16 4.64
C PHE A 114 7.92 -7.34 5.91
N SER A 115 8.98 -6.56 5.94
CA SER A 115 9.20 -5.57 7.03
C SER A 115 8.35 -4.32 6.83
N VAL A 116 7.87 -4.07 5.61
CA VAL A 116 6.95 -2.98 5.30
C VAL A 116 5.86 -3.47 4.36
N VAL A 117 4.60 -3.18 4.69
CA VAL A 117 3.45 -3.36 3.79
C VAL A 117 2.86 -1.99 3.49
N LEU A 118 2.73 -1.67 2.22
CA LEU A 118 2.16 -0.43 1.71
C LEU A 118 0.88 -0.76 0.93
N SER A 119 -0.11 0.11 0.99
CA SER A 119 -1.33 0.02 0.18
C SER A 119 -1.72 1.41 -0.35
N ASP A 120 -1.53 1.62 -1.65
CA ASP A 120 -2.06 2.78 -2.41
C ASP A 120 -3.36 2.41 -3.17
N MET A 121 -3.93 1.23 -2.88
CA MET A 121 -5.18 0.74 -3.46
C MET A 121 -6.27 1.80 -3.41
N CYS A 122 -7.00 1.92 -4.50
CA CYS A 122 -8.07 2.89 -4.65
C CYS A 122 -9.21 2.24 -5.44
N PRO A 123 -10.47 2.32 -4.97
CA PRO A 123 -11.58 1.78 -5.73
C PRO A 123 -11.84 2.63 -6.98
N LEU A 124 -12.67 2.10 -7.88
CA LEU A 124 -13.22 2.90 -8.97
C LEU A 124 -14.06 4.03 -8.37
N ILE A 125 -13.63 5.28 -8.59
CA ILE A 125 -14.28 6.47 -8.04
C ILE A 125 -15.59 6.72 -8.77
N SER A 126 -16.70 6.57 -8.06
CA SER A 126 -18.05 6.84 -8.57
C SER A 126 -18.43 8.31 -8.49
N GLY A 127 -17.76 9.08 -7.61
CA GLY A 127 -18.09 10.47 -7.31
C GLY A 127 -19.01 10.62 -6.08
N ILE A 128 -19.62 9.52 -5.62
CA ILE A 128 -20.39 9.47 -4.39
C ILE A 128 -19.41 9.24 -3.23
N THR A 129 -19.09 10.30 -2.49
CA THR A 129 -18.02 10.30 -1.46
C THR A 129 -18.19 9.21 -0.42
N THR A 130 -19.40 8.99 0.07
CA THR A 130 -19.70 7.93 1.05
C THR A 130 -19.43 6.54 0.52
N LYS A 131 -19.87 6.26 -0.71
CA LYS A 131 -19.66 4.97 -1.38
C LYS A 131 -18.17 4.76 -1.65
N ASP A 132 -17.49 5.77 -2.17
CA ASP A 132 -16.07 5.70 -2.48
C ASP A 132 -15.24 5.49 -1.20
N ALA A 133 -15.61 6.14 -0.09
CA ALA A 133 -14.97 5.96 1.22
C ALA A 133 -15.21 4.56 1.80
N ALA A 134 -16.43 4.02 1.70
CA ALA A 134 -16.75 2.66 2.16
C ALA A 134 -15.94 1.60 1.38
N LEU A 135 -15.89 1.71 0.05
CA LEU A 135 -15.09 0.80 -0.78
C LEU A 135 -13.59 0.94 -0.51
N SER A 136 -13.11 2.17 -0.27
CA SER A 136 -11.72 2.39 0.12
C SER A 136 -11.40 1.76 1.48
N PHE A 137 -12.34 1.78 2.41
CA PHE A 137 -12.21 1.13 3.70
C PHE A 137 -12.12 -0.39 3.56
N GLU A 138 -12.98 -1.01 2.74
CA GLU A 138 -12.93 -2.44 2.46
C GLU A 138 -11.57 -2.87 1.89
N LEU A 139 -11.03 -2.12 0.92
CA LEU A 139 -9.68 -2.36 0.38
C LEU A 139 -8.60 -2.19 1.45
N GLY A 140 -8.74 -1.20 2.32
CA GLY A 140 -7.85 -1.01 3.46
C GLY A 140 -7.89 -2.17 4.45
N MET A 141 -9.09 -2.69 4.74
CA MET A 141 -9.27 -3.84 5.64
C MET A 141 -8.67 -5.09 5.05
N ARG A 142 -8.77 -5.25 3.72
CA ARG A 142 -8.07 -6.33 3.04
C ARG A 142 -6.55 -6.24 3.17
N ALA A 143 -5.97 -5.04 3.01
CA ALA A 143 -4.54 -4.86 3.22
C ALA A 143 -4.11 -5.17 4.66
N LEU A 144 -4.92 -4.78 5.64
CA LEU A 144 -4.70 -5.05 7.05
C LEU A 144 -4.77 -6.55 7.36
N ASP A 145 -5.79 -7.24 6.85
CA ASP A 145 -5.96 -8.69 6.95
C ASP A 145 -4.71 -9.41 6.40
N LEU A 146 -4.32 -9.10 5.17
CA LEU A 146 -3.10 -9.64 4.54
C LEU A 146 -1.86 -9.41 5.38
N ALA A 147 -1.73 -8.22 5.98
CA ALA A 147 -0.57 -7.86 6.79
C ALA A 147 -0.51 -8.64 8.11
N LEU A 148 -1.61 -8.75 8.85
CA LEU A 148 -1.58 -9.26 10.23
C LEU A 148 -1.92 -10.75 10.34
N GLY A 149 -2.78 -11.26 9.45
CA GLY A 149 -3.30 -12.62 9.54
C GLY A 149 -4.14 -12.77 10.77
N ASN A 150 -5.42 -12.37 10.68
CA ASN A 150 -6.47 -12.71 11.64
C ASN A 150 -7.84 -12.29 11.11
N LYS A 151 -8.84 -13.12 11.42
CA LYS A 151 -10.24 -13.14 10.96
C LYS A 151 -11.03 -11.82 11.08
N ILE A 152 -10.79 -10.83 10.21
CA ILE A 152 -11.86 -9.85 9.90
C ILE A 152 -12.72 -10.49 8.80
N HIS A 153 -13.58 -11.44 9.17
CA HIS A 153 -14.52 -12.07 8.22
C HIS A 153 -15.58 -11.05 7.78
N LEU A 154 -15.63 -10.77 6.48
CA LEU A 154 -16.82 -10.26 5.77
C LEU A 154 -17.22 -11.25 4.67
N GLU A 155 -17.30 -12.54 5.03
CA GLU A 155 -17.62 -13.75 4.22
C GLU A 155 -16.39 -14.64 3.91
N PRO A 156 -16.54 -15.99 3.96
CA PRO A 156 -15.46 -16.93 3.65
C PRO A 156 -15.13 -16.92 2.14
N ILE A 157 -13.84 -16.90 1.81
CA ILE A 157 -13.35 -17.19 0.46
C ILE A 157 -13.05 -18.69 0.43
N ASP A 158 -13.52 -19.40 -0.59
CA ASP A 158 -13.37 -20.84 -0.76
C ASP A 158 -11.91 -21.30 -0.55
N ASP A 159 -11.68 -22.02 0.55
CA ASP A 159 -10.38 -22.59 0.90
C ASP A 159 -10.02 -23.69 -0.09
N ASP A 160 -8.88 -23.53 -0.78
CA ASP A 160 -8.17 -24.64 -1.43
C ASP A 160 -7.53 -25.50 -0.33
N PRO A 161 -7.98 -26.75 -0.13
CA PRO A 161 -7.54 -27.62 0.97
C PRO A 161 -6.08 -28.09 0.85
N SER A 162 -5.36 -27.72 -0.22
CA SER A 162 -3.94 -28.01 -0.38
C SER A 162 -2.99 -27.02 0.32
N CYS A 163 -3.51 -25.90 0.83
CA CYS A 163 -2.75 -24.83 1.45
C CYS A 163 -3.05 -24.75 2.95
N SER A 164 -2.18 -25.27 3.81
CA SER A 164 -2.27 -25.06 5.26
C SER A 164 -1.97 -23.59 5.58
N ASP A 165 -2.99 -22.74 5.65
CA ASP A 165 -2.87 -21.38 6.14
C ASP A 165 -2.58 -21.41 7.64
N ASP A 166 -1.37 -21.02 8.06
CA ASP A 166 -1.00 -20.94 9.48
C ASP A 166 -1.67 -19.74 10.19
N GLY A 167 -2.57 -19.04 9.49
CA GLY A 167 -3.28 -17.85 9.95
C GLY A 167 -2.36 -16.66 10.14
N LYS A 168 -1.12 -16.71 9.62
CA LYS A 168 -0.08 -15.72 9.89
C LYS A 168 0.01 -14.73 8.75
N GLY A 169 -0.20 -13.45 9.04
CA GLY A 169 -0.15 -12.39 8.02
C GLY A 169 1.27 -12.03 7.62
N VAL A 170 1.40 -11.40 6.46
CA VAL A 170 2.69 -11.25 5.78
C VAL A 170 3.62 -10.21 6.41
N LEU A 171 3.14 -9.37 7.33
CA LEU A 171 3.95 -8.37 8.03
C LEU A 171 4.81 -9.02 9.12
N LYS A 172 6.10 -8.68 9.14
CA LYS A 172 7.04 -9.09 10.18
C LYS A 172 6.75 -8.31 11.48
N ILE A 173 6.96 -8.96 12.62
CA ILE A 173 6.91 -8.31 13.94
C ILE A 173 7.86 -7.11 13.95
N GLY A 174 7.35 -5.96 14.40
CA GLY A 174 8.11 -4.70 14.39
C GLY A 174 8.16 -4.00 13.02
N GLY A 175 7.50 -4.54 12.01
CA GLY A 175 7.39 -3.94 10.69
C GLY A 175 6.35 -2.82 10.62
N HIS A 176 6.31 -2.11 9.50
CA HIS A 176 5.40 -0.98 9.29
C HIS A 176 4.30 -1.32 8.29
N LEU A 177 3.08 -0.90 8.58
CA LEU A 177 1.95 -0.95 7.65
C LEU A 177 1.52 0.48 7.33
N VAL A 178 1.33 0.79 6.05
CA VAL A 178 0.75 2.04 5.55
C VAL A 178 -0.43 1.72 4.65
N ILE A 179 -1.60 2.26 4.97
CA ILE A 179 -2.82 2.11 4.17
C ILE A 179 -3.37 3.48 3.82
N LYS A 180 -3.64 3.68 2.53
CA LYS A 180 -4.42 4.81 2.04
C LYS A 180 -5.91 4.57 2.21
N LEU A 181 -6.59 5.57 2.76
CA LEU A 181 -8.05 5.60 2.88
C LEU A 181 -8.60 6.90 2.30
N LEU A 182 -9.78 6.81 1.69
CA LEU A 182 -10.59 7.97 1.30
C LEU A 182 -11.50 8.40 2.46
N GLU A 183 -11.58 9.70 2.70
CA GLU A 183 -12.48 10.29 3.69
C GLU A 183 -13.88 10.54 3.13
N SER A 184 -14.86 10.52 4.03
CA SER A 184 -16.19 11.09 3.85
C SER A 184 -16.53 11.95 5.06
N GLU A 185 -17.16 13.10 4.83
CA GLU A 185 -17.57 14.05 5.89
C GLU A 185 -18.79 13.55 6.68
N ASP A 186 -19.43 12.47 6.25
CA ASP A 186 -20.64 11.93 6.88
C ASP A 186 -20.33 11.07 8.12
N ALA A 187 -21.28 11.01 9.06
CA ALA A 187 -21.16 10.28 10.33
C ALA A 187 -20.72 8.80 10.18
N LYS A 188 -21.04 8.15 9.05
CA LYS A 188 -20.59 6.78 8.75
C LYS A 188 -19.08 6.70 8.53
N GLY A 189 -18.47 7.70 7.89
CA GLY A 189 -17.02 7.78 7.70
C GLY A 189 -16.27 7.95 9.03
N ALA A 190 -16.81 8.77 9.93
CA ALA A 190 -16.29 8.94 11.29
C ALA A 190 -16.38 7.63 12.10
N SER A 191 -17.47 6.87 11.96
CA SER A 191 -17.63 5.56 12.61
C SER A 191 -16.60 4.53 12.10
N LEU A 192 -16.35 4.49 10.79
CA LEU A 192 -15.34 3.60 10.20
C LEU A 192 -13.93 3.92 10.70
N LEU A 193 -13.56 5.21 10.76
CA LEU A 193 -12.27 5.64 11.30
C LEU A 193 -12.16 5.32 12.80
N THR A 194 -13.25 5.41 13.56
CA THR A 194 -13.27 5.03 14.98
C THR A 194 -13.07 3.52 15.16
N SER A 195 -13.75 2.69 14.37
CA SER A 195 -13.54 1.24 14.37
C SER A 195 -12.11 0.87 14.00
N LEU A 196 -11.51 1.60 13.06
CA LEU A 196 -10.09 1.47 12.69
C LEU A 196 -9.15 1.82 13.85
N ASN A 197 -9.38 2.95 14.52
CA ASN A 197 -8.59 3.36 15.67
C ASN A 197 -8.58 2.31 16.79
N ASN A 198 -9.72 1.66 17.04
CA ASN A 198 -9.78 0.56 17.99
C ASN A 198 -8.92 -0.64 17.57
N VAL A 199 -8.78 -0.91 16.28
CA VAL A 199 -7.89 -1.96 15.76
C VAL A 199 -6.42 -1.52 15.81
N ILE A 200 -6.13 -0.23 15.62
CA ILE A 200 -4.79 0.37 15.70
C ILE A 200 -4.23 0.32 17.13
N ASP A 201 -5.04 0.66 18.13
CA ASP A 201 -4.61 0.67 19.54
C ASP A 201 -4.16 -0.71 20.02
N MET A 202 -4.54 -1.77 19.31
CA MET A 202 -4.08 -3.14 19.58
C MET A 202 -2.70 -3.48 18.96
N CYS A 203 -2.11 -2.61 18.13
CA CYS A 203 -0.82 -2.88 17.49
C CYS A 203 0.02 -1.59 17.27
N PRO A 204 1.03 -1.32 18.11
CA PRO A 204 1.80 -0.05 18.11
C PRO A 204 2.73 0.17 16.90
N THR A 205 2.64 -0.68 15.88
CA THR A 205 3.49 -0.66 14.67
C THR A 205 2.72 -0.32 13.40
N ILE A 206 1.41 -0.11 13.50
CA ILE A 206 0.52 0.19 12.38
C ILE A 206 0.36 1.70 12.23
N TRP A 207 0.67 2.21 11.03
CA TRP A 207 0.58 3.64 10.72
C TRP A 207 -0.47 3.86 9.64
N PHE A 208 -1.59 4.49 10.00
CA PHE A 208 -2.54 4.91 8.98
C PHE A 208 -2.14 6.25 8.42
N VAL A 209 -1.99 6.31 7.10
CA VAL A 209 -1.84 7.57 6.39
C VAL A 209 -3.17 7.86 5.69
N GLN A 210 -3.95 8.67 6.39
CA GLN A 210 -5.24 9.16 5.91
C GLN A 210 -4.99 10.19 4.81
N PHE A 211 -5.58 10.00 3.63
CA PHE A 211 -5.40 10.93 2.52
C PHE A 211 -6.72 11.62 2.18
N LYS A 212 -6.78 12.93 2.45
CA LYS A 212 -7.82 13.79 1.89
C LYS A 212 -7.76 13.76 0.36
N LYS A 213 -8.95 13.77 -0.25
CA LYS A 213 -9.13 14.07 -1.66
C LYS A 213 -8.59 15.49 -1.87
N PHE A 214 -7.39 15.60 -2.46
CA PHE A 214 -6.70 16.83 -2.91
C PHE A 214 -5.55 17.46 -2.12
N ASP A 215 -4.93 16.82 -1.12
CA ASP A 215 -3.71 17.42 -0.52
C ASP A 215 -2.46 16.57 -0.75
N ILE A 216 -1.75 16.89 -1.83
CA ILE A 216 -0.30 16.98 -1.76
C ILE A 216 -0.05 18.41 -1.26
N SER A 217 -0.11 18.62 0.05
CA SER A 217 0.42 19.85 0.63
C SER A 217 1.92 19.63 0.78
N VAL A 218 2.68 20.07 -0.23
CA VAL A 218 4.07 20.50 -0.02
C VAL A 218 4.02 21.93 0.46
#